data_AF-A0A8T7FRE5-F1
#
_entry.id   AF-A0A8T7FRE5-F1
#
_cell.length_a   1.000
_cell.length_b   1.000
_cell.length_c   1.000
_cell.angle_alpha   90.00
_cell.angle_beta   90.00
_cell.angle_gamma   90.00
#
_symmetry.space_group_name_H-M   'P 1'
#
loop_
_entity.id
_entity.type
_entity.pdbx_description
1 polymer ?
#
loop_
_entity_poly.entity_id
_entity_poly.type
_entity_poly.pdbx_seq_one_letter_code
_entity_poly.pdbx_strand_id
1 'polypeptide(L)' 'MAHHTRLLCLTEGDRGAVLHWHGDRRRFRPIPVEEVDATGAGDIFAAAFFTRLWRTRDPRRRRVLRPTLRRIQ' A
#
# COMPACT_ATOMS: atom_id res chain seq x y z
N MET A 1 15.03 -5.44 12.21
CA MET A 1 14.43 -5.78 10.89
C MET A 1 13.93 -4.56 10.13
N ALA A 2 12.82 -3.89 10.49
CA ALA A 2 12.32 -2.73 9.73
C ALA A 2 13.29 -1.53 9.67
N HIS A 3 14.16 -1.36 10.68
CA HIS A 3 15.20 -0.32 10.74
C HIS A 3 16.38 -0.55 9.77
N HIS A 4 16.51 -1.72 9.14
CA HIS A 4 17.57 -2.00 8.17
C HIS A 4 17.19 -1.61 6.73
N THR A 5 15.97 -1.13 6.50
CA THR A 5 15.50 -0.72 5.18
C THR A 5 15.07 0.73 5.20
N ARG A 6 15.46 1.51 4.18
CA ARG A 6 15.11 2.93 4.07
C ARG A 6 13.61 3.16 3.93
N LEU A 7 12.90 2.23 3.30
CA LEU A 7 11.48 2.26 3.02
C LEU A 7 10.92 0.84 3.07
N LEU A 8 9.93 0.58 3.91
CA LEU A 8 9.25 -0.71 4.01
C LEU A 8 7.75 -0.46 4.02
N CYS A 9 7.01 -1.12 3.12
CA CYS A 9 5.56 -1.13 3.13
C CYS A 9 5.08 -2.57 3.35
N LEU A 10 4.35 -2.78 4.44
CA LEU A 10 3.78 -4.07 4.84
C LEU A 10 2.29 -4.05 4.52
N THR A 11 1.83 -4.96 3.67
CA THR A 11 0.41 -5.20 3.46
C THR A 11 -0.11 -6.16 4.53
N GLU A 12 -1.24 -5.83 5.13
CA GLU A 12 -1.92 -6.66 6.13
C GLU A 12 -3.28 -7.13 5.59
N GLY A 13 -3.39 -7.30 4.27
CA GLY A 13 -4.62 -7.71 3.57
C GLY A 13 -5.80 -6.78 3.87
N ASP A 14 -6.88 -7.36 4.34
CA ASP A 14 -8.10 -6.70 4.78
C ASP A 14 -7.89 -5.69 5.92
N ARG A 15 -6.74 -5.74 6.64
CA ARG A 15 -6.38 -4.78 7.69
C ARG A 15 -5.65 -3.53 7.18
N GLY A 16 -5.40 -3.46 5.87
CA GLY A 16 -4.76 -2.33 5.20
C GLY A 16 -3.25 -2.48 5.07
N ALA A 17 -2.49 -1.43 5.37
CA ALA A 17 -1.03 -1.45 5.22
C ALA A 17 -0.31 -0.55 6.25
N VAL A 18 0.95 -0.88 6.54
CA VAL A 18 1.84 -0.10 7.39
C VAL A 18 3.09 0.30 6.60
N LEU A 19 3.42 1.59 6.63
CA LEU A 19 4.62 2.15 6.03
C LEU A 19 5.62 2.54 7.11
N HIS A 20 6.85 2.06 6.96
CA HIS A 20 8.03 2.51 7.69
C HIS A 20 8.94 3.31 6.76
N TRP A 21 9.21 4.56 7.11
CA TRP A 21 10.08 5.45 6.32
C TRP A 21 10.68 6.54 7.20
N HIS A 22 12.01 6.71 7.18
CA HIS A 22 12.73 7.70 8.00
C HIS A 22 12.36 7.69 9.49
N GLY A 23 12.23 6.51 10.10
CA GLY A 23 11.84 6.38 11.51
C GLY A 23 10.34 6.57 11.77
N ASP A 24 9.58 7.08 10.80
CA ASP A 24 8.13 7.19 10.91
C ASP A 24 7.44 5.86 10.61
N ARG A 25 6.42 5.57 11.40
CA ARG A 25 5.48 4.48 11.16
C ARG A 25 4.10 5.07 10.88
N ARG A 26 3.53 4.76 9.72
CA ARG A 26 2.18 5.21 9.34
C ARG A 26 1.31 4.03 8.96
N ARG A 27 0.17 3.88 9.63
CA ARG A 27 -0.87 2.93 9.24
C ARG A 27 -1.83 3.58 8.25
N PHE A 28 -2.22 2.81 7.25
CA PHE A 28 -3.27 3.16 6.32
C PHE A 28 -4.41 2.17 6.46
N ARG A 29 -5.62 2.71 6.64
CA ARG A 29 -6.83 1.91 6.76
C ARG A 29 -7.20 1.31 5.40
N PRO A 30 -7.69 0.07 5.38
CA PRO A 30 -8.25 -0.55 4.18
C PRO A 30 -9.46 0.24 3.70
N ILE A 31 -9.80 0.09 2.43
CA ILE A 31 -11.11 0.50 1.92
C ILE A 31 -12.01 -0.71 2.06
N PRO A 32 -13.18 -0.60 2.73
CA PRO A 32 -14.12 -1.71 2.83
C PRO A 32 -14.66 -2.01 1.43
N VAL A 33 -14.31 -3.19 0.92
CA VAL A 33 -14.77 -3.75 -0.35
C VAL A 33 -15.13 -5.20 -0.13
N GLU A 34 -16.08 -5.72 -0.90
CA GLU A 34 -16.36 -7.16 -0.92
C GLU A 34 -15.26 -7.85 -1.73
N GLU A 35 -14.48 -8.68 -1.04
CA GLU A 35 -13.39 -9.45 -1.64
C GLU A 35 -13.97 -10.63 -2.44
N VAL A 36 -13.67 -10.66 -3.74
CA VAL A 36 -14.09 -11.75 -4.65
C VAL A 36 -12.92 -12.67 -4.98
N ASP A 37 -11.75 -12.08 -5.26
CA ASP A 37 -10.50 -12.80 -5.49
C ASP A 37 -9.31 -11.98 -4.97
N ALA A 38 -8.49 -12.59 -4.10
CA ALA A 38 -7.28 -12.00 -3.55
C ALA A 38 -6.05 -12.15 -4.48
N THR A 39 -6.16 -12.95 -5.55
CA THR A 39 -5.05 -13.26 -6.44
C THR A 39 -4.52 -11.97 -7.08
N GLY A 40 -3.22 -11.71 -6.92
CA GLY A 40 -2.56 -10.53 -7.46
C GLY A 40 -2.87 -9.20 -6.74
N ALA A 41 -3.66 -9.19 -5.66
CA ALA A 41 -3.94 -7.96 -4.90
C ALA A 41 -2.64 -7.30 -4.38
N GLY A 42 -1.66 -8.11 -3.98
CA GLY A 42 -0.33 -7.65 -3.58
C GLY A 42 0.46 -7.01 -4.73
N ASP A 43 0.40 -7.59 -5.93
CA ASP A 43 1.10 -7.07 -7.11
C ASP A 43 0.52 -5.74 -7.57
N ILE A 44 -0.82 -5.64 -7.60
CA ILE A 44 -1.53 -4.39 -7.91
C ILE A 44 -1.18 -3.32 -6.89
N PHE A 45 -1.15 -3.69 -5.61
CA PHE A 45 -0.74 -2.77 -4.54
C PHE A 45 0.70 -2.29 -4.75
N ALA A 46 1.65 -3.20 -4.98
CA ALA A 46 3.06 -2.88 -5.18
C ALA A 46 3.25 -1.98 -6.42
N ALA A 47 2.62 -2.32 -7.54
CA ALA A 47 2.68 -1.53 -8.77
C ALA A 47 2.14 -0.11 -8.57
N ALA A 48 0.98 0.03 -7.91
CA ALA A 48 0.39 1.33 -7.60
C ALA A 48 1.28 2.15 -6.64
N PHE A 49 1.83 1.50 -5.62
CA PHE A 49 2.74 2.11 -4.65
C PHE A 49 4.02 2.64 -5.31
N PHE A 50 4.73 1.80 -6.05
CA PHE A 50 6.00 2.18 -6.69
C PHE A 50 5.81 3.19 -7.80
N THR A 51 4.74 3.07 -8.60
CA THR A 51 4.42 4.07 -9.65
C THR A 51 4.26 5.46 -9.03
N ARG A 52 3.54 5.57 -7.91
CA ARG A 52 3.36 6.87 -7.25
C ARG A 52 4.64 7.35 -6.57
N LEU A 53 5.35 6.46 -5.89
CA LEU A 53 6.62 6.79 -5.26
C LEU A 53 7.58 7.39 -6.28
N TRP A 54 7.68 6.77 -7.47
CA TRP A 54 8.50 7.28 -8.56
C TRP A 54 8.05 8.67 -9.03
N ARG A 55 6.73 8.87 -9.21
CA ARG A 55 6.17 10.15 -9.68
C ARG A 55 6.28 11.30 -8.68
N THR A 56 6.33 11.03 -7.37
CA THR A 56 6.24 12.10 -6.36
C THR A 56 7.38 12.18 -5.38
N ARG A 57 8.23 11.16 -5.32
CA ARG A 57 9.29 11.02 -4.32
C ARG A 57 8.76 11.08 -2.87
N ASP A 58 7.46 10.95 -2.66
CA ASP A 58 6.78 10.99 -1.35
C ASP A 58 5.97 9.71 -1.12
N PRO A 59 6.44 8.80 -0.25
CA PRO A 59 5.75 7.55 0.05
C PRO A 59 4.57 7.72 1.03
N ARG A 60 4.43 8.86 1.73
CA ARG A 60 3.44 9.02 2.82
C ARG A 60 2.04 9.37 2.32
N ARG A 61 1.87 9.78 1.06
CA ARG A 61 0.60 10.39 0.60
C ARG A 61 -0.54 9.36 0.54
N ARG A 62 -1.64 9.64 1.25
CA ARG A 62 -2.80 8.75 1.44
C ARG A 62 -3.51 8.27 0.16
N ARG A 63 -3.33 8.96 -0.97
CA ARG A 63 -4.03 8.64 -2.24
C ARG A 63 -3.50 7.39 -2.96
N VAL A 64 -2.42 6.79 -2.47
CA VAL A 64 -1.80 5.56 -3.00
C VAL A 64 -2.63 4.30 -2.70
N LEU A 65 -3.43 4.35 -1.62
CA LEU A 65 -4.28 3.26 -1.16
C LEU A 65 -5.76 3.44 -1.53
N ARG A 66 -6.02 4.29 -2.52
CA ARG A 66 -7.24 4.20 -3.32
C ARG A 66 -6.88 3.41 -4.57
N PRO A 67 -6.70 2.08 -4.49
CA PRO A 67 -6.69 1.34 -5.72
C PRO A 67 -8.03 1.62 -6.40
N THR A 68 -7.99 1.76 -7.71
CA THR A 68 -9.15 1.86 -8.58
C THR A 68 -9.88 0.51 -8.60
N LEU A 69 -10.15 -0.08 -7.43
CA LEU A 69 -10.92 -1.32 -7.22
C LEU A 69 -12.41 -1.00 -7.36
N ARG A 70 -12.81 -0.51 -8.54
CA ARG A 70 -14.22 -0.61 -8.96
C ARG A 70 -14.45 -1.77 -9.93
N ARG A 71 -13.40 -2.51 -10.34
CA ARG A 71 -13.50 -3.62 -11.30
C ARG A 71 -12.36 -4.63 -11.18
N ILE A 72 -12.15 -5.17 -9.99
CA ILE A 72 -11.60 -6.53 -9.86
C ILE A 72 -12.56 -7.25 -8.90
N GLN A 73 -13.72 -7.53 -9.46
CA GLN A 73 -14.67 -8.57 -9.09
C GLN A 73 -14.89 -9.37 -10.37
#